data_AF-B5JSC7-F1
#
_entry.id   AF-B5JSC7-F1
#
_cell.length_a   1.000
_cell.length_b   1.000
_cell.length_c   1.000
_cell.angle_alpha   90.00
_cell.angle_beta   90.00
_cell.angle_gamma   90.00
#
_symmetry.space_group_name_H-M   'P 1'
#
loop_
_entity.id
_entity.type
_entity.pdbx_description
1 polymer ?
#
loop_
_entity_poly.entity_id
_entity_poly.type
_entity_poly.pdbx_seq_one_letter_code
_entity_poly.pdbx_strand_id
1 'polypeptide(L)'
;MAYTPEKKLSMAQFEALIHRATPKQLSRLAVRQLPDNIPDSLADEAPMEVRSVVEELIFEATAYQVNLQIELESQFGTDMLSAMALSQQSGDSRSHLLFKSRVRKMVDMYTRSKKDPRLLKSEDFLQLESEAKRLLEDLRQETGALAFARHTIEGNVLAAGPKFIGLFKEALSILTKRFQEIERTMNLYFYVSVMIAANEMNYVRDHIIHVEREASAIKIQVDEKRETLAQMQSNPISRRTKKALISEYQESITQMLAELKSYEVVISENKLLEWLDVVVEASLSAYVKKQAGSIIRTARLGLFGLLQKYCLLQEDSARQVARNPFSQVDPKKTIMYMLRSEQFILDYFAKKKERMTSWLGGAAQNRIDSLAVLERQLISEMRKNQKRVT
;
A
#
# COMPACT_ATOMS: atom_id res chain seq x y z
N MET A 1 -8.05 40.15 -29.43
CA MET A 1 -9.25 39.43 -29.91
C MET A 1 -9.59 38.35 -28.90
N ALA A 2 -10.79 38.39 -28.32
CA ALA A 2 -11.25 37.39 -27.37
C ALA A 2 -11.48 36.06 -28.11
N TYR A 3 -10.78 35.01 -27.70
CA TYR A 3 -10.90 33.67 -28.25
C TYR A 3 -12.14 33.00 -27.64
N THR A 4 -13.25 32.98 -28.37
CA THR A 4 -14.41 32.15 -28.01
C THR A 4 -14.05 30.70 -28.37
N PRO A 5 -13.98 29.76 -27.41
CA PRO A 5 -13.74 28.36 -27.73
C PRO A 5 -14.94 27.85 -28.53
N GLU A 6 -14.72 27.53 -29.81
CA GLU A 6 -15.72 26.84 -30.62
C GLU A 6 -16.00 25.48 -29.98
N LYS A 7 -17.28 25.17 -29.76
CA LYS A 7 -17.71 23.97 -29.05
C LYS A 7 -17.45 22.74 -29.92
N LYS A 8 -16.55 21.86 -29.49
CA LYS A 8 -16.33 20.54 -30.10
C LYS A 8 -17.60 19.68 -30.04
N LEU A 9 -17.89 18.98 -31.14
CA LEU A 9 -18.94 17.98 -31.23
C LEU A 9 -18.52 16.68 -30.53
N SER A 10 -19.44 15.99 -29.87
CA SER A 10 -19.20 14.60 -29.47
C SER A 10 -19.30 13.67 -30.67
N MET A 11 -18.69 12.47 -30.61
CA MET A 11 -18.81 11.48 -31.69
C MET A 11 -20.26 11.18 -32.06
N ALA A 12 -21.12 10.95 -31.05
CA ALA A 12 -22.55 10.72 -31.29
C ALA A 12 -23.28 11.92 -31.93
N GLN A 13 -22.85 13.15 -31.63
CA GLN A 13 -23.40 14.35 -32.28
C GLN A 13 -22.95 14.45 -33.72
N PHE A 14 -21.68 14.13 -33.99
CA PHE A 14 -21.11 14.15 -35.34
C PHE A 14 -21.72 13.07 -36.23
N GLU A 15 -21.84 11.83 -35.74
CA GLU A 15 -22.57 10.72 -36.40
C GLU A 15 -24.01 11.12 -36.76
N ALA A 16 -24.75 11.68 -35.79
CA ALA A 16 -26.11 12.15 -36.04
C ALA A 16 -26.18 13.28 -37.08
N LEU A 17 -25.12 14.08 -37.20
CA LEU A 17 -25.01 15.18 -38.17
C LEU A 17 -24.71 14.64 -39.57
N ILE A 18 -23.84 13.64 -39.70
CA ILE A 18 -23.54 12.95 -40.97
C ILE A 18 -24.82 12.37 -41.60
N HIS A 19 -25.68 11.75 -40.80
CA HIS A 19 -26.91 11.13 -41.31
C HIS A 19 -28.04 12.12 -41.64
N ARG A 20 -27.94 13.40 -41.24
CA ARG A 20 -29.03 14.39 -41.35
C ARG A 20 -28.67 15.62 -42.17
N ALA A 21 -27.40 15.94 -42.31
CA ALA A 21 -26.94 17.15 -42.97
C ALA A 21 -26.68 16.93 -44.46
N THR A 22 -26.80 18.01 -45.23
CA THR A 22 -26.41 18.01 -46.65
C THR A 22 -24.88 18.12 -46.81
N PRO A 23 -24.32 17.70 -47.95
CA PRO A 23 -22.87 17.81 -48.21
C PRO A 23 -22.33 19.24 -48.01
N LYS A 24 -23.10 20.26 -48.44
CA LYS A 24 -22.76 21.70 -48.27
C LYS A 24 -22.78 22.17 -46.82
N GLN A 25 -23.54 21.51 -45.95
CA GLN A 25 -23.57 21.85 -44.53
C GLN A 25 -22.40 21.18 -43.79
N LEU A 26 -22.07 19.95 -44.15
CA LEU A 26 -20.91 19.23 -43.61
C LEU A 26 -19.59 19.90 -43.99
N SER A 27 -19.44 20.34 -45.24
CA SER A 27 -18.22 21.00 -45.72
C SER A 27 -17.93 22.37 -45.08
N ARG A 28 -18.86 22.90 -44.28
CA ARG A 28 -18.68 24.16 -43.53
C ARG A 28 -18.20 23.94 -42.11
N LEU A 29 -18.15 22.70 -41.64
CA LEU A 29 -17.63 22.38 -40.32
C LEU A 29 -16.15 22.72 -40.27
N ALA A 30 -15.76 23.54 -39.29
CA ALA A 30 -14.35 23.78 -39.05
C ALA A 30 -13.73 22.52 -38.44
N VAL A 31 -12.53 22.15 -38.89
CA VAL A 31 -11.78 20.97 -38.39
C VAL A 31 -11.64 20.97 -36.86
N ARG A 32 -11.57 22.15 -36.23
CA ARG A 32 -11.48 22.30 -34.76
C ARG A 32 -12.76 21.92 -34.00
N GLN A 33 -13.90 21.87 -34.68
CA GLN A 33 -15.20 21.50 -34.11
C GLN A 33 -15.45 19.99 -34.18
N LEU A 34 -14.64 19.26 -34.94
CA LEU A 34 -14.76 17.83 -35.11
C LEU A 34 -14.33 17.07 -33.84
N PRO A 35 -14.91 15.89 -33.58
CA PRO A 35 -14.48 15.02 -32.50
C PRO A 35 -13.01 14.58 -32.67
N ASP A 36 -12.37 14.22 -31.56
CA ASP A 36 -11.04 13.62 -31.61
C ASP A 36 -11.13 12.11 -31.94
N ASN A 37 -10.18 11.58 -32.73
CA ASN A 37 -10.11 10.18 -33.18
C ASN A 37 -11.38 9.65 -33.89
N ILE A 38 -11.75 10.25 -35.02
CA ILE A 38 -12.87 9.75 -35.85
C ILE A 38 -12.43 8.44 -36.54
N PRO A 39 -13.18 7.33 -36.40
CA PRO A 39 -12.83 6.07 -37.06
C PRO A 39 -13.05 6.16 -38.58
N ASP A 40 -12.11 5.64 -39.36
CA ASP A 40 -12.19 5.62 -40.82
C ASP A 40 -13.43 4.87 -41.34
N SER A 41 -13.88 3.86 -40.59
CA SER A 41 -15.11 3.10 -40.89
C SER A 41 -16.37 3.96 -40.90
N LEU A 42 -16.34 5.16 -40.29
CA LEU A 42 -17.48 6.07 -40.29
C LEU A 42 -17.78 6.61 -41.70
N ALA A 43 -16.77 6.73 -42.56
CA ALA A 43 -16.98 7.07 -43.97
C ALA A 43 -17.72 5.96 -44.72
N ASP A 44 -17.47 4.70 -44.38
CA ASP A 44 -18.13 3.54 -44.99
C ASP A 44 -19.61 3.45 -44.58
N GLU A 45 -19.94 3.87 -43.36
CA GLU A 45 -21.30 3.87 -42.81
C GLU A 45 -22.11 5.12 -43.21
N ALA A 46 -21.45 6.15 -43.74
CA ALA A 46 -22.08 7.40 -44.15
C ALA A 46 -22.94 7.22 -45.43
N PRO A 47 -24.04 7.98 -45.60
CA PRO A 47 -24.81 7.99 -46.83
C PRO A 47 -23.93 8.34 -48.05
N MET A 48 -24.16 7.67 -49.20
CA MET A 48 -23.34 7.83 -50.41
C MET A 48 -23.14 9.29 -50.85
N GLU A 49 -24.15 10.14 -50.66
CA GLU A 49 -24.15 11.54 -51.08
C GLU A 49 -23.18 12.43 -50.27
N VAL A 50 -22.89 12.06 -49.02
CA VAL A 50 -22.03 12.83 -48.10
C VAL A 50 -20.67 12.16 -47.87
N ARG A 51 -20.51 10.91 -48.32
CA ARG A 51 -19.33 10.08 -48.07
C ARG A 51 -18.01 10.76 -48.41
N SER A 52 -17.89 11.37 -49.59
CA SER A 52 -16.64 12.05 -49.99
C SER A 52 -16.30 13.24 -49.08
N VAL A 53 -17.32 13.97 -48.62
CA VAL A 53 -17.13 15.11 -47.70
C VAL A 53 -16.75 14.61 -46.30
N VAL A 54 -17.31 13.48 -45.87
CA VAL A 54 -16.95 12.85 -44.59
C VAL A 54 -15.51 12.32 -44.64
N GLU A 55 -15.10 11.67 -45.73
CA GLU A 55 -13.71 11.22 -45.94
C GLU A 55 -12.73 12.41 -45.90
N GLU A 56 -13.06 13.53 -46.55
CA GLU A 56 -12.26 14.76 -46.53
C GLU A 56 -12.17 15.35 -45.11
N LEU A 57 -13.29 15.44 -44.38
CA LEU A 57 -13.31 15.91 -43.00
C LEU A 57 -12.52 15.00 -42.04
N ILE A 58 -12.58 13.68 -42.21
CA ILE A 58 -11.78 12.72 -41.44
C ILE A 58 -10.29 12.92 -41.73
N PHE A 59 -9.93 13.06 -43.00
CA PHE A 59 -8.55 13.32 -43.40
C PHE A 59 -8.03 14.64 -42.81
N GLU A 60 -8.79 15.73 -42.94
CA GLU A 60 -8.43 17.03 -42.39
C GLU A 60 -8.31 17.01 -40.86
N ALA A 61 -9.22 16.31 -40.16
CA ALA A 61 -9.16 16.12 -38.71
C ALA A 61 -7.90 15.39 -38.28
N THR A 62 -7.58 14.28 -38.96
CA THR A 62 -6.40 13.47 -38.69
C THR A 62 -5.12 14.28 -38.97
N ALA A 63 -5.05 14.96 -40.11
CA ALA A 63 -3.92 15.82 -40.46
C ALA A 63 -3.73 16.96 -39.45
N TYR A 64 -4.82 17.57 -38.99
CA TYR A 64 -4.77 18.59 -37.95
C TYR A 64 -4.26 18.05 -36.62
N GLN A 65 -4.68 16.86 -36.20
CA GLN A 65 -4.21 16.20 -34.98
C GLN A 65 -2.72 15.85 -35.04
N VAL A 66 -2.25 15.32 -36.16
CA VAL A 66 -0.82 15.02 -36.37
C VAL A 66 0.01 16.29 -36.33
N ASN A 67 -0.42 17.36 -37.01
CA ASN A 67 0.27 18.64 -36.96
C ASN A 67 0.30 19.22 -35.54
N LEU A 68 -0.81 19.10 -34.80
CA LEU A 68 -0.89 19.54 -33.41
C LEU A 68 0.07 18.74 -32.51
N GLN A 69 0.21 17.43 -32.73
CA GLN A 69 1.17 16.58 -32.01
C GLN A 69 2.62 16.96 -32.32
N ILE A 70 2.97 17.17 -33.59
CA ILE A 70 4.31 17.61 -34.01
C ILE A 70 4.64 18.96 -33.38
N GLU A 71 3.70 19.92 -33.39
CA GLU A 71 3.90 21.22 -32.77
C GLU A 71 4.08 21.09 -31.25
N LEU A 72 3.25 20.28 -30.57
CA LEU A 72 3.34 20.02 -29.13
C LEU A 72 4.72 19.45 -28.76
N GLU A 73 5.20 18.47 -29.53
CA GLU A 73 6.51 17.87 -29.33
C GLU A 73 7.63 18.90 -29.56
N SER A 74 7.54 19.70 -30.62
CA SER A 74 8.56 20.72 -30.92
C SER A 74 8.66 21.82 -29.86
N GLN A 75 7.54 22.20 -29.23
CA GLN A 75 7.47 23.33 -28.31
C GLN A 75 7.66 22.92 -26.85
N PHE A 76 7.18 21.72 -26.47
CA PHE A 76 7.11 21.27 -25.08
C PHE A 76 7.80 19.92 -24.83
N GLY A 77 8.29 19.25 -25.88
CA GLY A 77 9.00 17.97 -25.78
C GLY A 77 8.09 16.74 -25.74
N THR A 78 8.74 15.57 -25.75
CA THR A 78 8.11 14.24 -25.81
C THR A 78 7.28 13.89 -24.57
N ASP A 79 7.66 14.42 -23.41
CA ASP A 79 6.94 14.17 -22.15
C ASP A 79 5.55 14.82 -22.16
N MET A 80 5.42 16.00 -22.77
CA MET A 80 4.14 16.67 -22.96
C MET A 80 3.24 15.86 -23.89
N LEU A 81 3.78 15.36 -24.99
CA LEU A 81 3.02 14.52 -25.93
C LEU A 81 2.50 13.25 -25.25
N SER A 82 3.35 12.60 -24.44
CA SER A 82 2.96 11.43 -23.65
C SER A 82 1.88 11.75 -22.60
N ALA A 83 1.99 12.89 -21.92
CA ALA A 83 1.00 13.35 -20.96
C ALA A 83 -0.37 13.63 -21.61
N MET A 84 -0.37 14.26 -22.79
CA MET A 84 -1.57 14.53 -23.57
C MET A 84 -2.22 13.24 -24.08
N ALA A 85 -1.42 12.29 -24.60
CA ALA A 85 -1.92 10.98 -25.03
C ALA A 85 -2.58 10.21 -23.86
N LEU A 86 -1.98 10.26 -22.66
CA LEU A 86 -2.57 9.65 -21.46
C LEU A 86 -3.92 10.27 -21.08
N SER A 87 -4.09 11.58 -21.29
CA SER A 87 -5.36 12.28 -21.03
C SER A 87 -6.48 11.91 -22.00
N GLN A 88 -6.13 11.48 -23.22
CA GLN A 88 -7.09 11.05 -24.24
C GLN A 88 -7.62 9.63 -24.00
N GLN A 89 -6.93 8.83 -23.19
CA GLN A 89 -7.44 7.52 -22.78
C GLN A 89 -8.68 7.68 -21.90
N SER A 90 -9.82 7.19 -22.38
CA SER A 90 -11.11 7.30 -21.70
C SER A 90 -11.40 6.10 -20.78
N GLY A 91 -12.04 6.38 -19.65
CA GLY A 91 -12.57 5.37 -18.72
C GLY A 91 -11.61 4.86 -17.64
N ASP A 92 -12.16 4.01 -16.76
CA ASP A 92 -11.40 3.27 -15.74
C ASP A 92 -10.53 2.21 -16.44
N SER A 93 -9.26 2.07 -16.05
CA SER A 93 -8.42 0.98 -16.53
C SER A 93 -8.99 -0.38 -16.11
N ARG A 94 -8.65 -1.45 -16.84
CA ARG A 94 -9.06 -2.82 -16.45
C ARG A 94 -8.61 -3.16 -15.03
N SER A 95 -7.38 -2.77 -14.66
CA SER A 95 -6.84 -2.98 -13.32
C SER A 95 -7.65 -2.22 -12.26
N HIS A 96 -8.05 -0.98 -12.54
CA HIS A 96 -8.90 -0.19 -11.65
C HIS A 96 -10.29 -0.80 -11.48
N LEU A 97 -10.94 -1.24 -12.56
CA LEU A 97 -12.24 -1.91 -12.50
C LEU A 97 -12.19 -3.20 -11.67
N LEU A 98 -11.17 -4.03 -11.90
CA LEU A 98 -10.96 -5.27 -11.14
C LEU A 98 -10.71 -4.96 -9.66
N PHE A 99 -9.78 -4.05 -9.37
CA PHE A 99 -9.46 -3.66 -8.00
C PHE A 99 -10.69 -3.12 -7.26
N LYS A 100 -11.46 -2.22 -7.90
CA LYS A 100 -12.70 -1.66 -7.36
C LYS A 100 -13.75 -2.73 -7.05
N SER A 101 -13.82 -3.79 -7.85
CA SER A 101 -14.68 -4.96 -7.59
C SER A 101 -14.18 -5.76 -6.38
N ARG A 102 -12.86 -6.03 -6.31
CA ARG A 102 -12.25 -6.77 -5.19
C ARG A 102 -12.40 -6.03 -3.87
N VAL A 103 -12.11 -4.73 -3.85
CA VAL A 103 -12.25 -3.88 -2.65
C VAL A 103 -13.70 -3.83 -2.17
N ARG A 104 -14.69 -3.74 -3.07
CA ARG A 104 -16.11 -3.82 -2.68
C ARG A 104 -16.42 -5.14 -1.97
N LYS A 105 -15.99 -6.27 -2.53
CA LYS A 105 -16.16 -7.59 -1.88
C LYS A 105 -15.46 -7.64 -0.52
N MET A 106 -14.26 -7.06 -0.38
CA MET A 106 -13.54 -7.02 0.90
C MET A 106 -14.31 -6.22 1.95
N VAL A 107 -14.85 -5.05 1.59
CA VAL A 107 -15.70 -4.22 2.46
C VAL A 107 -16.94 -4.99 2.92
N ASP A 108 -17.59 -5.70 2.00
CA ASP A 108 -18.78 -6.50 2.30
C ASP A 108 -18.46 -7.65 3.27
N MET A 109 -17.39 -8.40 3.00
CA MET A 109 -16.92 -9.48 3.87
C MET A 109 -16.52 -8.97 5.25
N TYR A 110 -15.80 -7.85 5.33
CA TYR A 110 -15.45 -7.20 6.59
C TYR A 110 -16.69 -6.73 7.38
N THR A 111 -17.70 -6.21 6.69
CA THR A 111 -18.94 -5.80 7.35
C THR A 111 -19.68 -7.00 7.93
N ARG A 112 -19.70 -8.12 7.22
CA ARG A 112 -20.27 -9.39 7.70
C ARG A 112 -19.44 -10.01 8.82
N SER A 113 -18.12 -9.84 8.80
CA SER A 113 -17.24 -10.43 9.80
C SER A 113 -17.40 -9.84 11.20
N LYS A 114 -18.05 -8.67 11.31
CA LYS A 114 -18.50 -8.14 12.60
C LYS A 114 -19.47 -9.07 13.33
N LYS A 115 -20.21 -9.92 12.60
CA LYS A 115 -21.10 -10.95 13.15
C LYS A 115 -20.44 -12.33 13.18
N ASP A 116 -19.63 -12.64 12.17
CA ASP A 116 -18.86 -13.89 12.10
C ASP A 116 -17.37 -13.63 11.83
N PRO A 117 -16.53 -13.56 12.87
CA PRO A 117 -15.10 -13.30 12.72
C PRO A 117 -14.34 -14.33 11.88
N ARG A 118 -14.88 -15.54 11.68
CA ARG A 118 -14.21 -16.60 10.91
C ARG A 118 -14.12 -16.27 9.42
N LEU A 119 -15.00 -15.40 8.93
CA LEU A 119 -15.02 -14.97 7.53
C LEU A 119 -13.70 -14.34 7.08
N LEU A 120 -13.02 -13.59 7.95
CA LEU A 120 -11.72 -12.98 7.63
C LEU A 120 -10.57 -14.00 7.57
N LYS A 121 -10.79 -15.21 8.08
CA LYS A 121 -9.83 -16.33 8.03
C LYS A 121 -10.16 -17.33 6.93
N SER A 122 -11.21 -17.08 6.15
CA SER A 122 -11.60 -17.97 5.03
C SER A 122 -10.59 -17.87 3.89
N GLU A 123 -10.40 -18.97 3.15
CA GLU A 123 -9.56 -18.99 1.95
C GLU A 123 -10.02 -17.96 0.91
N ASP A 124 -11.34 -17.81 0.75
CA ASP A 124 -11.94 -16.80 -0.12
C ASP A 124 -11.47 -15.37 0.22
N PHE A 125 -11.42 -15.04 1.52
CA PHE A 125 -10.96 -13.72 1.95
C PHE A 125 -9.46 -13.53 1.70
N LEU A 126 -8.65 -14.54 2.02
CA LEU A 126 -7.20 -14.49 1.84
C LEU A 126 -6.82 -14.39 0.36
N GLN A 127 -7.50 -15.13 -0.51
CA GLN A 127 -7.33 -15.02 -1.95
C GLN A 127 -7.72 -13.63 -2.45
N LEU A 128 -8.86 -13.11 -1.98
CA LEU A 128 -9.34 -11.78 -2.32
C LEU A 128 -8.35 -10.67 -1.92
N GLU A 129 -7.78 -10.77 -0.72
CA GLU A 129 -6.76 -9.85 -0.23
C GLU A 129 -5.48 -9.92 -1.08
N SER A 130 -5.01 -11.13 -1.40
CA SER A 130 -3.83 -11.36 -2.24
C SER A 130 -4.01 -10.78 -3.65
N GLU A 131 -5.17 -11.02 -4.28
CA GLU A 131 -5.49 -10.45 -5.58
C GLU A 131 -5.57 -8.91 -5.54
N ALA A 132 -6.15 -8.35 -4.48
CA ALA A 132 -6.20 -6.90 -4.30
C ALA A 132 -4.78 -6.30 -4.11
N LYS A 133 -3.91 -6.95 -3.33
CA LYS A 133 -2.50 -6.55 -3.16
C LYS A 133 -1.75 -6.56 -4.48
N ARG A 134 -1.95 -7.57 -5.33
CA ARG A 134 -1.30 -7.62 -6.66
C ARG A 134 -1.75 -6.46 -7.55
N LEU A 135 -3.06 -6.21 -7.61
CA LEU A 135 -3.64 -5.12 -8.41
C LEU A 135 -3.27 -3.73 -7.87
N LEU A 136 -2.92 -3.61 -6.58
CA LEU A 136 -2.50 -2.35 -5.97
C LEU A 136 -1.21 -1.82 -6.60
N GLU A 137 -0.26 -2.67 -6.95
CA GLU A 137 0.99 -2.24 -7.58
C GLU A 137 0.74 -1.68 -8.98
N ASP A 138 -0.14 -2.30 -9.76
CA ASP A 138 -0.56 -1.79 -11.07
C ASP A 138 -1.20 -0.40 -10.94
N LEU A 139 -2.04 -0.20 -9.92
CA LEU A 139 -2.66 1.10 -9.64
C LEU A 139 -1.67 2.14 -9.15
N ARG A 140 -0.63 1.74 -8.42
CA ARG A 140 0.44 2.66 -8.02
C ARG A 140 1.23 3.16 -9.24
N GLN A 141 1.51 2.28 -10.20
CA GLN A 141 2.14 2.67 -11.45
C GLN A 141 1.23 3.60 -12.28
N GLU A 142 -0.06 3.26 -12.40
CA GLU A 142 -1.03 4.10 -13.12
C GLU A 142 -1.18 5.48 -12.46
N THR A 143 -1.34 5.55 -11.14
CA THR A 143 -1.42 6.82 -10.41
C THR A 143 -0.13 7.63 -10.49
N GLY A 144 1.03 6.96 -10.53
CA GLY A 144 2.33 7.58 -10.81
C GLY A 144 2.38 8.25 -12.17
N ALA A 145 1.98 7.52 -13.22
CA ALA A 145 1.91 8.05 -14.58
C ALA A 145 0.93 9.24 -14.70
N LEU A 146 -0.25 9.14 -14.08
CA LEU A 146 -1.23 10.24 -14.05
C LEU A 146 -0.68 11.46 -13.31
N ALA A 147 -0.01 11.28 -12.17
CA ALA A 147 0.58 12.37 -11.40
C ALA A 147 1.72 13.06 -12.17
N PHE A 148 2.58 12.27 -12.83
CA PHE A 148 3.64 12.79 -13.69
C PHE A 148 3.06 13.60 -14.86
N ALA A 149 2.09 13.03 -15.60
CA ALA A 149 1.44 13.73 -16.71
C ALA A 149 0.80 15.05 -16.28
N ARG A 150 0.13 15.07 -15.13
CA ARG A 150 -0.43 16.30 -14.55
C ARG A 150 0.65 17.33 -14.25
N HIS A 151 1.73 16.93 -13.59
CA HIS A 151 2.82 17.82 -13.22
C HIS A 151 3.49 18.43 -14.46
N THR A 152 3.72 17.62 -15.50
CA THR A 152 4.28 18.07 -16.79
C THR A 152 3.37 19.10 -17.45
N ILE A 153 2.06 18.86 -17.48
CA ILE A 153 1.12 19.83 -18.07
C ILE A 153 1.06 21.10 -17.21
N GLU A 154 0.88 20.98 -15.88
CA GLU A 154 0.82 22.10 -14.92
C GLU A 154 2.05 23.02 -15.04
N GLY A 155 3.25 22.46 -15.14
CA GLY A 155 4.50 23.23 -15.28
C GLY A 155 4.58 24.05 -16.57
N ASN A 156 3.84 23.66 -17.61
CA ASN A 156 3.86 24.31 -18.92
C ASN A 156 2.60 25.14 -19.21
N VAL A 157 1.58 25.15 -18.33
CA VAL A 157 0.33 25.91 -18.53
C VAL A 157 0.59 27.41 -18.67
N LEU A 158 1.53 27.97 -17.90
CA LEU A 158 1.84 29.40 -17.94
C LEU A 158 2.58 29.82 -19.21
N ALA A 159 3.37 28.92 -19.79
CA ALA A 159 4.06 29.11 -21.06
C ALA A 159 3.16 28.78 -22.27
N ALA A 160 1.97 28.22 -22.03
CA ALA A 160 1.06 27.83 -23.09
C ALA A 160 0.45 29.06 -23.76
N GLY A 161 0.68 29.19 -25.07
CA GLY A 161 -0.04 30.17 -25.89
C GLY A 161 -1.56 29.91 -25.92
N PRO A 162 -2.36 30.86 -26.42
CA PRO A 162 -3.83 30.76 -26.47
C PRO A 162 -4.34 29.54 -27.26
N LYS A 163 -3.51 28.99 -28.16
CA LYS A 163 -3.79 27.75 -28.91
C LYS A 163 -3.85 26.50 -28.01
N PHE A 164 -2.96 26.38 -27.03
CA PHE A 164 -2.79 25.16 -26.22
C PHE A 164 -3.44 25.23 -24.85
N ILE A 165 -3.68 26.44 -24.33
CA ILE A 165 -4.18 26.62 -22.96
C ILE A 165 -5.54 25.92 -22.70
N GLY A 166 -6.42 25.87 -23.71
CA GLY A 166 -7.69 25.14 -23.62
C GLY A 166 -7.48 23.63 -23.50
N LEU A 167 -6.61 23.09 -24.36
CA LEU A 167 -6.26 21.67 -24.39
C LEU A 167 -5.62 21.22 -23.08
N PHE A 168 -4.69 22.01 -22.55
CA PHE A 168 -4.02 21.70 -21.28
C PHE A 168 -4.99 21.71 -20.10
N LYS A 169 -5.91 22.69 -20.04
CA LYS A 169 -6.94 22.74 -18.99
C LYS A 169 -7.89 21.53 -19.05
N GLU A 170 -8.29 21.12 -20.24
CA GLU A 170 -9.14 19.95 -20.44
C GLU A 170 -8.41 18.67 -20.03
N ALA A 171 -7.18 18.47 -20.51
CA ALA A 171 -6.34 17.33 -20.15
C ALA A 171 -6.12 17.25 -18.63
N LEU A 172 -5.81 18.38 -17.97
CA LEU A 172 -5.67 18.43 -16.52
C LEU A 172 -6.94 18.04 -15.78
N SER A 173 -8.10 18.48 -16.26
CA SER A 173 -9.40 18.11 -15.68
C SER A 173 -9.61 16.59 -15.74
N ILE A 174 -9.38 15.99 -16.90
CA ILE A 174 -9.54 14.54 -17.12
C ILE A 174 -8.57 13.75 -16.24
N LEU A 175 -7.28 14.08 -16.28
CA LEU A 175 -6.26 13.39 -15.49
C LEU A 175 -6.50 13.54 -13.99
N THR A 176 -6.94 14.71 -13.53
CA THR A 176 -7.29 14.95 -12.12
C THR A 176 -8.45 14.09 -11.68
N LYS A 177 -9.52 14.01 -12.49
CA LYS A 177 -10.68 13.17 -12.20
C LYS A 177 -10.29 11.69 -12.09
N ARG A 178 -9.55 11.16 -13.08
CA ARG A 178 -9.07 9.76 -13.06
C ARG A 178 -8.20 9.48 -11.84
N PHE A 179 -7.26 10.37 -11.53
CA PHE A 179 -6.41 10.26 -10.35
C PHE A 179 -7.25 10.16 -9.05
N GLN A 180 -8.25 11.04 -8.90
CA GLN A 180 -9.12 11.05 -7.72
C GLN A 180 -9.98 9.78 -7.60
N GLU A 181 -10.45 9.22 -8.72
CA GLU A 181 -11.26 8.00 -8.72
C GLU A 181 -10.44 6.76 -8.30
N ILE A 182 -9.20 6.65 -8.78
CA ILE A 182 -8.27 5.60 -8.34
C ILE A 182 -7.91 5.80 -6.86
N GLU A 183 -7.53 7.02 -6.48
CA GLU A 183 -7.16 7.35 -5.10
C GLU A 183 -8.29 7.04 -4.12
N ARG A 184 -9.54 7.37 -4.46
CA ARG A 184 -10.73 7.02 -3.65
C ARG A 184 -10.84 5.52 -3.42
N THR A 185 -10.57 4.72 -4.45
CA THR A 185 -10.66 3.26 -4.36
C THR A 185 -9.52 2.68 -3.52
N MET A 186 -8.30 3.18 -3.69
CA MET A 186 -7.14 2.83 -2.85
C MET A 186 -7.36 3.21 -1.38
N ASN A 187 -7.95 4.39 -1.12
CA ASN A 187 -8.27 4.84 0.22
C ASN A 187 -9.25 3.91 0.94
N LEU A 188 -10.26 3.38 0.23
CA LEU A 188 -11.19 2.39 0.79
C LEU A 188 -10.48 1.07 1.12
N TYR A 189 -9.58 0.62 0.24
CA TYR A 189 -8.75 -0.54 0.51
C TYR A 189 -7.91 -0.36 1.77
N PHE A 190 -7.13 0.72 1.86
CA PHE A 190 -6.29 1.00 3.03
C PHE A 190 -7.10 1.14 4.32
N TYR A 191 -8.30 1.71 4.24
CA TYR A 191 -9.23 1.76 5.36
C TYR A 191 -9.59 0.36 5.85
N VAL A 192 -10.05 -0.55 4.98
CA VAL A 192 -10.41 -1.92 5.40
C VAL A 192 -9.18 -2.68 5.90
N SER A 193 -8.05 -2.59 5.19
CA SER A 193 -6.82 -3.29 5.56
C SER A 193 -6.32 -2.89 6.93
N VAL A 194 -6.35 -1.60 7.30
CA VAL A 194 -5.88 -1.17 8.63
C VAL A 194 -6.82 -1.64 9.75
N MET A 195 -8.12 -1.73 9.50
CA MET A 195 -9.07 -2.28 10.47
C MET A 195 -8.78 -3.76 10.76
N ILE A 196 -8.53 -4.53 9.70
CA ILE A 196 -8.23 -5.96 9.79
C ILE A 196 -6.88 -6.16 10.48
N ALA A 197 -5.84 -5.48 10.03
CA ALA A 197 -4.51 -5.55 10.61
C ALA A 197 -4.51 -5.17 12.10
N ALA A 198 -5.27 -4.13 12.49
CA ALA A 198 -5.41 -3.75 13.90
C ALA A 198 -6.01 -4.87 14.76
N ASN A 199 -7.05 -5.54 14.26
CA ASN A 199 -7.67 -6.65 14.96
C ASN A 199 -6.75 -7.87 15.05
N GLU A 200 -6.05 -8.21 13.96
CA GLU A 200 -5.06 -9.29 13.95
C GLU A 200 -3.94 -9.03 14.95
N MET A 201 -3.36 -7.82 14.94
CA MET A 201 -2.30 -7.44 15.88
C MET A 201 -2.76 -7.51 17.33
N ASN A 202 -3.98 -7.05 17.63
CA ASN A 202 -4.53 -7.16 18.99
C ASN A 202 -4.70 -8.63 19.40
N TYR A 203 -5.24 -9.47 18.52
CA TYR A 203 -5.40 -10.91 18.78
C TYR A 203 -4.05 -11.58 19.07
N VAL A 204 -3.04 -11.31 18.24
CA VAL A 204 -1.70 -11.86 18.44
C VAL A 204 -1.09 -11.36 19.74
N ARG A 205 -1.20 -10.06 20.04
CA ARG A 205 -0.69 -9.51 21.29
C ARG A 205 -1.35 -10.15 22.51
N ASP A 206 -2.67 -10.30 22.49
CA ASP A 206 -3.40 -10.86 23.62
C ASP A 206 -3.07 -12.36 23.81
N HIS A 207 -2.87 -13.10 22.71
CA HIS A 207 -2.37 -14.48 22.75
C HIS A 207 -0.96 -14.56 23.35
N ILE A 208 -0.05 -13.66 22.96
CA ILE A 208 1.31 -13.59 23.53
C ILE A 208 1.25 -13.36 25.03
N ILE A 209 0.46 -12.37 25.48
CA ILE A 209 0.30 -12.07 26.90
C ILE A 209 -0.23 -13.29 27.67
N HIS A 210 -1.16 -14.04 27.08
CA HIS A 210 -1.71 -15.25 27.69
C HIS A 210 -0.64 -16.33 27.83
N VAL A 211 0.10 -16.63 26.76
CA VAL A 211 1.20 -17.62 26.76
C VAL A 211 2.30 -17.22 27.75
N GLU A 212 2.65 -15.94 27.82
CA GLU A 212 3.66 -15.44 28.77
C GLU A 212 3.22 -15.58 30.23
N ARG A 213 1.93 -15.45 30.53
CA ARG A 213 1.40 -15.67 31.88
C ARG A 213 1.51 -17.12 32.29
N GLU A 214 1.17 -18.05 31.39
CA GLU A 214 1.32 -19.49 31.64
C GLU A 214 2.80 -19.86 31.83
N ALA A 215 3.68 -19.39 30.93
CA ALA A 215 5.12 -19.59 31.06
C ALA A 215 5.69 -19.01 32.37
N SER A 216 5.21 -17.84 32.80
CA SER A 216 5.64 -17.22 34.06
C SER A 216 5.18 -18.00 35.28
N ALA A 217 3.96 -18.56 35.27
CA ALA A 217 3.47 -19.41 36.34
C ALA A 217 4.32 -20.68 36.49
N ILE A 218 4.67 -21.33 35.38
CA ILE A 218 5.57 -22.49 35.36
C ILE A 218 6.97 -22.10 35.88
N LYS A 219 7.48 -20.92 35.47
CA LYS A 219 8.78 -20.44 35.93
C LYS A 219 8.85 -20.24 37.45
N ILE A 220 7.80 -19.66 38.05
CA ILE A 220 7.70 -19.51 39.51
C ILE A 220 7.75 -20.89 40.20
N GLN A 221 6.98 -21.87 39.69
CA GLN A 221 7.00 -23.24 40.23
C GLN A 221 8.38 -23.91 40.08
N VAL A 222 9.06 -23.69 38.95
CA VAL A 222 10.44 -24.19 38.73
C VAL A 222 11.40 -23.58 39.75
N ASP A 223 11.32 -22.29 40.01
CA ASP A 223 12.21 -21.60 40.95
C ASP A 223 11.95 -22.02 42.41
N GLU A 224 10.69 -22.18 42.82
CA GLU A 224 10.32 -22.74 44.14
C GLU A 224 10.86 -24.17 44.34
N LYS A 225 10.71 -25.02 43.31
CA LYS A 225 11.26 -26.39 43.34
C LYS A 225 12.79 -26.41 43.33
N ARG A 226 13.44 -25.48 42.63
CA ARG A 226 14.91 -25.33 42.63
C ARG A 226 15.43 -24.91 44.00
N GLU A 227 14.77 -23.96 44.66
CA GLU A 227 15.15 -23.51 46.00
C GLU A 227 14.99 -24.65 47.01
N THR A 228 13.86 -25.36 46.96
CA THR A 228 13.61 -26.54 47.80
C THR A 228 14.66 -27.63 47.55
N LEU A 229 14.98 -27.90 46.28
CA LEU A 229 16.03 -28.85 45.90
C LEU A 229 17.40 -28.43 46.44
N ALA A 230 17.77 -27.15 46.34
CA ALA A 230 19.02 -26.61 46.85
C ALA A 230 19.13 -26.76 48.38
N GLN A 231 18.05 -26.49 49.11
CA GLN A 231 17.98 -26.70 50.57
C GLN A 231 18.10 -28.18 50.96
N MET A 232 17.50 -29.09 50.18
CA MET A 232 17.63 -30.54 50.42
C MET A 232 19.02 -31.08 50.09
N GLN A 233 19.70 -30.50 49.10
CA GLN A 233 21.04 -30.91 48.66
C GLN A 233 22.17 -30.33 49.53
N SER A 234 21.97 -29.17 50.16
CA SER A 234 22.95 -28.53 51.04
C SER A 234 23.12 -29.26 52.38
N ASN A 235 22.09 -29.97 52.85
CA ASN A 235 22.16 -30.77 54.08
C ASN A 235 22.56 -32.24 53.78
N PRO A 236 23.73 -32.71 54.25
CA PRO A 236 24.24 -34.06 53.95
C PRO A 236 23.36 -35.20 54.51
N ILE A 237 22.60 -34.95 55.58
CA ILE A 237 21.65 -35.93 56.13
C ILE A 237 20.44 -36.07 55.21
N SER A 238 19.85 -34.94 54.80
CA SER A 238 18.71 -34.88 53.86
C SER A 238 19.07 -35.49 52.50
N ARG A 239 20.30 -35.28 52.03
CA ARG A 239 20.80 -35.84 50.77
C ARG A 239 20.83 -37.37 50.75
N ARG A 240 21.06 -38.00 51.91
CA ARG A 240 21.07 -39.48 52.06
C ARG A 240 19.67 -40.04 52.31
N THR A 241 18.85 -39.38 53.12
CA THR A 241 17.52 -39.88 53.52
C THR A 241 16.40 -39.56 52.52
N LYS A 242 16.50 -38.46 51.75
CA LYS A 242 15.47 -38.00 50.80
C LYS A 242 15.88 -38.15 49.33
N LYS A 243 16.72 -39.14 49.00
CA LYS A 243 17.25 -39.35 47.63
C LYS A 243 16.15 -39.54 46.57
N ALA A 244 15.08 -40.26 46.89
CA ALA A 244 13.95 -40.47 45.98
C ALA A 244 13.22 -39.15 45.69
N LEU A 245 12.94 -38.36 46.73
CA LEU A 245 12.33 -37.03 46.60
C LEU A 245 13.22 -36.10 45.75
N ILE A 246 14.53 -36.07 45.99
CA ILE A 246 15.48 -35.27 45.21
C ILE A 246 15.41 -35.62 43.71
N SER A 247 15.31 -36.91 43.36
CA SER A 247 15.16 -37.37 41.97
C SER A 247 13.84 -36.92 41.36
N GLU A 248 12.75 -37.01 42.12
CA GLU A 248 11.40 -36.57 41.69
C GLU A 248 11.36 -35.07 41.41
N TYR A 249 11.97 -34.25 42.29
CA TYR A 249 12.10 -32.80 42.06
C TYR A 249 12.96 -32.50 40.81
N GLN A 250 14.04 -33.23 40.57
CA GLN A 250 14.88 -33.08 39.37
C GLN A 250 14.16 -33.43 38.07
N GLU A 251 13.41 -34.53 38.07
CA GLU A 251 12.60 -34.97 36.93
C GLU A 251 11.48 -33.99 36.64
N SER A 252 10.75 -33.55 37.69
CA SER A 252 9.70 -32.55 37.57
C SER A 252 10.22 -31.20 37.06
N ILE A 253 11.38 -30.74 37.53
CA ILE A 253 12.03 -29.53 36.99
C ILE A 253 12.36 -29.69 35.51
N THR A 254 12.86 -30.86 35.11
CA THR A 254 13.22 -31.14 33.71
C THR A 254 11.98 -31.15 32.81
N GLN A 255 10.89 -31.76 33.27
CA GLN A 255 9.61 -31.76 32.57
C GLN A 255 9.03 -30.35 32.43
N MET A 256 9.01 -29.57 33.51
CA MET A 256 8.53 -28.18 33.47
C MET A 256 9.41 -27.27 32.58
N LEU A 257 10.72 -27.52 32.53
CA LEU A 257 11.62 -26.80 31.61
C LEU A 257 11.38 -27.18 30.15
N ALA A 258 11.01 -28.43 29.86
CA ALA A 258 10.61 -28.87 28.52
C ALA A 258 9.26 -28.27 28.12
N GLU A 259 8.30 -28.22 29.05
CA GLU A 259 7.02 -27.55 28.87
C GLU A 259 7.19 -26.04 28.62
N LEU A 260 8.09 -25.38 29.35
CA LEU A 260 8.38 -23.95 29.16
C LEU A 260 8.93 -23.66 27.75
N LYS A 261 9.70 -24.58 27.15
CA LYS A 261 10.14 -24.46 25.75
C LYS A 261 8.98 -24.55 24.75
N SER A 262 7.90 -25.28 25.09
CA SER A 262 6.71 -25.38 24.23
C SER A 262 5.90 -24.08 24.18
N TYR A 263 6.09 -23.19 25.16
CA TYR A 263 5.47 -21.87 25.23
C TYR A 263 6.30 -20.76 24.54
N GLU A 264 7.30 -21.12 23.73
CA GLU A 264 8.07 -20.15 22.97
C GLU A 264 7.22 -19.54 21.84
N VAL A 265 6.91 -18.25 21.98
CA VAL A 265 6.19 -17.48 20.97
C VAL A 265 7.14 -17.15 19.82
N VAL A 266 6.75 -17.49 18.59
CA VAL A 266 7.43 -17.06 17.37
C VAL A 266 6.59 -16.00 16.64
N ILE A 267 7.15 -14.82 16.44
CA ILE A 267 6.55 -13.77 15.62
C ILE A 267 7.27 -13.76 14.25
N SER A 268 6.51 -13.89 13.17
CA SER A 268 7.08 -13.85 11.81
C SER A 268 7.45 -12.42 11.41
N GLU A 269 8.68 -12.23 10.94
CA GLU A 269 9.17 -10.96 10.39
C GLU A 269 8.32 -10.49 9.20
N ASN A 270 7.95 -11.40 8.30
CA ASN A 270 7.12 -11.09 7.14
C ASN A 270 5.77 -10.50 7.56
N LYS A 271 5.16 -11.05 8.62
CA LYS A 271 3.87 -10.55 9.11
C LYS A 271 4.00 -9.16 9.76
N LEU A 272 5.11 -8.91 10.44
CA LEU A 272 5.43 -7.57 10.98
C LEU A 272 5.61 -6.55 9.85
N LEU A 273 6.28 -6.91 8.76
CA LEU A 273 6.44 -6.06 7.57
C LEU A 273 5.10 -5.78 6.90
N GLU A 274 4.22 -6.78 6.76
CA GLU A 274 2.88 -6.61 6.20
C GLU A 274 2.04 -5.62 7.02
N TRP A 275 2.01 -5.78 8.35
CA TRP A 275 1.29 -4.86 9.22
C TRP A 275 1.89 -3.46 9.20
N LEU A 276 3.23 -3.35 9.14
CA LEU A 276 3.91 -2.06 9.00
C LEU A 276 3.53 -1.36 7.70
N ASP A 277 3.47 -2.08 6.58
CA ASP A 277 3.06 -1.51 5.28
C ASP A 277 1.63 -0.99 5.32
N VAL A 278 0.69 -1.78 5.86
CA VAL A 278 -0.71 -1.38 6.00
C VAL A 278 -0.85 -0.13 6.89
N VAL A 279 -0.16 -0.09 8.04
CA VAL A 279 -0.20 1.05 8.96
C VAL A 279 0.39 2.30 8.31
N VAL A 280 1.50 2.18 7.58
CA VAL A 280 2.15 3.30 6.90
C VAL A 280 1.26 3.84 5.78
N GLU A 281 0.70 2.98 4.93
CA GLU A 281 -0.17 3.41 3.82
C GLU A 281 -1.46 4.08 4.32
N ALA A 282 -2.10 3.49 5.33
CA ALA A 282 -3.23 4.13 6.00
C ALA A 282 -2.85 5.48 6.63
N SER A 283 -1.62 5.60 7.13
CA SER A 283 -1.06 6.85 7.68
C SER A 283 -0.59 7.83 6.61
N LEU A 284 -0.56 7.48 5.33
CA LEU A 284 -0.29 8.44 4.25
C LEU A 284 -1.60 8.99 3.67
N SER A 285 -2.67 8.20 3.71
CA SER A 285 -3.99 8.64 3.25
C SER A 285 -4.65 9.65 4.19
N ALA A 286 -4.92 10.87 3.70
CA ALA A 286 -5.67 11.88 4.43
C ALA A 286 -7.10 11.43 4.76
N TYR A 287 -7.74 10.69 3.83
CA TYR A 287 -9.07 10.12 4.04
C TYR A 287 -9.07 9.12 5.19
N VAL A 288 -8.13 8.16 5.19
CA VAL A 288 -8.08 7.11 6.23
C VAL A 288 -7.71 7.71 7.58
N LYS A 289 -6.80 8.70 7.64
CA LYS A 289 -6.54 9.46 8.87
C LYS A 289 -7.79 10.08 9.47
N LYS A 290 -8.63 10.69 8.63
CA LYS A 290 -9.87 11.33 9.07
C LYS A 290 -10.89 10.32 9.60
N GLN A 291 -11.02 9.16 8.94
CA GLN A 291 -12.05 8.16 9.26
C GLN A 291 -11.63 7.14 10.33
N ALA A 292 -10.34 6.77 10.36
CA ALA A 292 -9.80 5.69 11.18
C ALA A 292 -8.58 6.12 12.01
N GLY A 293 -8.41 7.43 12.28
CA GLY A 293 -7.23 7.95 12.99
C GLY A 293 -6.97 7.30 14.35
N SER A 294 -8.02 7.03 15.13
CA SER A 294 -7.90 6.31 16.41
C SER A 294 -7.42 4.87 16.22
N ILE A 295 -7.88 4.21 15.17
CA ILE A 295 -7.56 2.81 14.86
C ILE A 295 -6.15 2.70 14.32
N ILE A 296 -5.71 3.63 13.47
CA ILE A 296 -4.30 3.76 13.09
C ILE A 296 -3.41 3.91 14.33
N ARG A 297 -3.82 4.72 15.31
CA ARG A 297 -3.07 4.89 16.55
C ARG A 297 -2.98 3.59 17.35
N THR A 298 -4.10 2.88 17.51
CA THR A 298 -4.12 1.57 18.17
C THR A 298 -3.26 0.54 17.43
N ALA A 299 -3.37 0.49 16.10
CA ALA A 299 -2.59 -0.39 15.24
C ALA A 299 -1.08 -0.11 15.37
N ARG A 300 -0.68 1.17 15.39
CA ARG A 300 0.71 1.58 15.65
C ARG A 300 1.20 1.07 16.99
N LEU A 301 0.45 1.29 18.07
CA LEU A 301 0.82 0.81 19.41
C LEU A 301 0.92 -0.72 19.47
N GLY A 302 -0.03 -1.43 18.84
CA GLY A 302 0.00 -2.89 18.73
C GLY A 302 1.24 -3.38 17.97
N LEU A 303 1.51 -2.81 16.80
CA LEU A 303 2.68 -3.13 15.99
C LEU A 303 3.98 -2.91 16.77
N PHE A 304 4.08 -1.82 17.54
CA PHE A 304 5.26 -1.57 18.37
C PHE A 304 5.45 -2.60 19.47
N GLY A 305 4.38 -2.98 20.17
CA GLY A 305 4.46 -4.03 21.19
C GLY A 305 4.97 -5.33 20.58
N LEU A 306 4.50 -5.68 19.38
CA LEU A 306 4.90 -6.88 18.67
C LEU A 306 6.34 -6.80 18.12
N LEU A 307 6.76 -5.66 17.57
CA LEU A 307 8.14 -5.44 17.12
C LEU A 307 9.14 -5.48 18.28
N GLN A 308 8.80 -4.86 19.40
CA GLN A 308 9.61 -4.91 20.61
C GLN A 308 9.74 -6.35 21.11
N LYS A 309 8.63 -7.09 21.15
CA LYS A 309 8.65 -8.49 21.54
C LYS A 309 9.48 -9.34 20.58
N TYR A 310 9.34 -9.14 19.27
CA TYR A 310 10.15 -9.83 18.26
C TYR A 310 11.64 -9.61 18.50
N CYS A 311 12.07 -8.36 18.72
CA CYS A 311 13.47 -8.08 18.97
C CYS A 311 13.99 -8.67 20.29
N LEU A 312 13.18 -8.66 21.36
CA LEU A 312 13.54 -9.35 22.61
C LEU A 312 13.74 -10.86 22.39
N LEU A 313 12.85 -11.50 21.61
CA LEU A 313 12.97 -12.92 21.26
C LEU A 313 14.24 -13.20 20.44
N GLN A 314 14.57 -12.32 19.49
CA GLN A 314 15.79 -12.42 18.70
C GLN A 314 17.04 -12.24 19.58
N GLU A 315 17.04 -11.30 20.53
CA GLU A 315 18.13 -11.13 21.49
C GLU A 315 18.34 -12.35 22.37
N ASP A 316 17.25 -12.92 22.92
CA ASP A 316 17.34 -14.09 23.78
C ASP A 316 17.81 -15.31 22.99
N SER A 317 17.35 -15.47 21.75
CA SER A 317 17.86 -16.48 20.81
C SER A 317 19.36 -16.28 20.53
N ALA A 318 19.79 -15.04 20.25
CA ALA A 318 21.20 -14.70 20.03
C ALA A 318 22.06 -15.03 21.24
N ARG A 319 21.59 -14.70 22.45
CA ARG A 319 22.28 -15.00 23.71
C ARG A 319 22.39 -16.51 23.96
N GLN A 320 21.35 -17.27 23.63
CA GLN A 320 21.39 -18.74 23.75
C GLN A 320 22.43 -19.34 22.79
N VAL A 321 22.47 -18.89 21.53
CA VAL A 321 23.46 -19.33 20.54
C VAL A 321 24.88 -18.90 20.94
N ALA A 322 25.05 -17.67 21.43
CA ALA A 322 26.33 -17.15 21.92
C ALA A 322 26.87 -17.93 23.14
N ARG A 323 25.97 -18.44 23.99
CA ARG A 323 26.33 -19.28 25.15
C ARG A 323 26.59 -20.73 24.78
N ASN A 324 26.32 -21.13 23.53
CA ASN A 324 26.63 -22.47 23.05
C ASN A 324 28.14 -22.58 22.79
N PRO A 325 28.88 -23.40 23.54
CA PRO A 325 30.34 -23.54 23.39
C PRO A 325 30.75 -24.15 22.04
N PHE A 326 29.81 -24.65 21.24
CA PHE A 326 30.04 -25.22 19.92
C PHE A 326 29.68 -24.27 18.76
N SER A 327 29.22 -23.04 19.03
CA SER A 327 28.95 -22.05 17.99
C SER A 327 30.26 -21.51 17.42
N GLN A 328 30.48 -21.68 16.11
CA GLN A 328 31.64 -21.12 15.40
C GLN A 328 31.47 -19.63 15.03
N VAL A 329 30.30 -19.04 15.32
CA VAL A 329 29.98 -17.65 14.96
C VAL A 329 30.35 -16.71 16.11
N ASP A 330 31.03 -15.60 15.79
CA ASP A 330 31.40 -14.55 16.75
C ASP A 330 30.15 -14.03 17.51
N PRO A 331 30.03 -14.32 18.82
CA PRO A 331 28.88 -13.95 19.64
C PRO A 331 28.53 -12.47 19.58
N LYS A 332 29.56 -11.60 19.48
CA LYS A 332 29.35 -10.14 19.44
C LYS A 332 28.71 -9.72 18.13
N LYS A 333 29.08 -10.32 17.00
CA LYS A 333 28.50 -10.02 15.68
C LYS A 333 27.06 -10.52 15.57
N THR A 334 26.76 -11.72 16.10
CA THR A 334 25.39 -12.27 16.13
C THR A 334 24.46 -11.40 16.98
N ILE A 335 24.92 -10.98 18.17
CA ILE A 335 24.16 -10.09 19.06
C ILE A 335 23.95 -8.72 18.40
N MET A 336 24.97 -8.12 17.77
CA MET A 336 24.84 -6.81 17.14
C MET A 336 23.90 -6.80 15.92
N TYR A 337 23.86 -7.88 15.14
CA TYR A 337 22.99 -8.01 13.96
C TYR A 337 21.51 -8.16 14.34
N MET A 338 21.23 -8.83 15.47
CA MET A 338 19.86 -9.09 15.95
C MET A 338 19.27 -7.96 16.82
N LEU A 339 20.08 -7.00 17.28
CA LEU A 339 19.74 -6.04 18.34
C LEU A 339 18.91 -4.81 17.92
N ARG A 340 18.56 -4.60 16.65
CA ARG A 340 18.14 -3.25 16.22
C ARG A 340 16.78 -3.21 15.52
N SER A 341 15.73 -3.24 16.33
CA SER A 341 14.35 -2.86 15.94
C SER A 341 14.31 -1.51 15.21
N GLU A 342 15.12 -0.54 15.64
CA GLU A 342 15.26 0.76 14.95
C GLU A 342 15.85 0.59 13.55
N GLN A 343 16.86 -0.28 13.34
CA GLN A 343 17.47 -0.48 12.03
C GLN A 343 16.47 -1.14 11.07
N PHE A 344 15.71 -2.12 11.55
CA PHE A 344 14.65 -2.76 10.76
C PHE A 344 13.65 -1.74 10.20
N ILE A 345 13.21 -0.79 11.04
CA ILE A 345 12.30 0.28 10.64
C ILE A 345 12.98 1.27 9.69
N LEU A 346 14.22 1.67 9.97
CA LEU A 346 14.97 2.59 9.12
C LEU A 346 15.18 2.00 7.72
N ASP A 347 15.57 0.72 7.64
CA ASP A 347 15.76 0.00 6.39
C ASP A 347 14.44 -0.13 5.62
N TYR A 348 13.33 -0.37 6.33
CA TYR A 348 11.99 -0.36 5.74
C TYR A 348 11.65 1.02 5.13
N PHE A 349 11.81 2.12 5.90
CA PHE A 349 11.48 3.46 5.42
C PHE A 349 12.41 3.92 4.29
N ALA A 350 13.69 3.53 4.31
CA ALA A 350 14.61 3.78 3.21
C ALA A 350 14.14 3.11 1.92
N LYS A 351 13.82 1.81 1.97
CA LYS A 351 13.26 1.06 0.82
C LYS A 351 11.91 1.64 0.36
N LYS A 352 11.07 2.10 1.28
CA LYS A 352 9.77 2.70 0.96
C LYS A 352 9.92 4.05 0.25
N LYS A 353 10.85 4.89 0.72
CA LYS A 353 11.21 6.16 0.06
C LYS A 353 11.70 5.92 -1.36
N GLU A 354 12.64 5.00 -1.53
CA GLU A 354 13.20 4.66 -2.85
C GLU A 354 12.11 4.25 -3.84
N ARG A 355 11.20 3.34 -3.44
CA ARG A 355 10.07 2.94 -4.28
C ARG A 355 9.14 4.11 -4.61
N MET A 356 8.79 4.94 -3.64
CA MET A 356 7.92 6.11 -3.87
C MET A 356 8.56 7.12 -4.82
N THR A 357 9.85 7.42 -4.65
CA THR A 357 10.59 8.31 -5.55
C THR A 357 10.65 7.74 -6.97
N SER A 358 10.87 6.43 -7.11
CA SER A 358 10.98 5.79 -8.42
C SER A 358 9.70 5.83 -9.25
N TRP A 359 8.51 5.93 -8.63
CA TRP A 359 7.23 5.88 -9.35
C TRP A 359 6.48 7.22 -9.38
N LEU A 360 6.76 8.14 -8.46
CA LEU A 360 6.06 9.44 -8.36
C LEU A 360 6.93 10.64 -8.78
N GLY A 361 8.25 10.48 -8.97
CA GLY A 361 9.15 11.56 -9.41
C GLY A 361 9.00 12.85 -8.58
N GLY A 362 8.97 14.01 -9.24
CA GLY A 362 8.79 15.32 -8.58
C GLY A 362 7.43 15.49 -7.88
N ALA A 363 6.40 14.73 -8.28
CA ALA A 363 5.09 14.73 -7.62
C ALA A 363 5.08 13.96 -6.28
N ALA A 364 6.18 13.26 -5.95
CA ALA A 364 6.32 12.49 -4.72
C ALA A 364 6.59 13.34 -3.48
N GLN A 365 7.09 14.57 -3.64
CA GLN A 365 7.75 15.33 -2.56
C GLN A 365 6.88 15.44 -1.29
N ASN A 366 5.60 15.82 -1.45
CA ASN A 366 4.66 15.92 -0.33
C ASN A 366 4.43 14.59 0.41
N ARG A 367 4.41 13.47 -0.32
CA ARG A 367 4.27 12.14 0.29
C ARG A 367 5.58 11.68 0.92
N ILE A 368 6.74 12.00 0.34
CA ILE A 368 8.07 11.73 0.91
C ILE A 368 8.25 12.50 2.22
N ASP A 369 7.88 13.77 2.26
CA ASP A 369 7.95 14.60 3.47
C ASP A 369 7.02 14.06 4.56
N SER A 370 5.80 13.67 4.17
CA SER A 370 4.86 12.99 5.08
C SER A 370 5.43 11.69 5.63
N LEU A 371 6.09 10.89 4.79
CA LEU A 371 6.74 9.65 5.18
C LEU A 371 7.91 9.90 6.16
N ALA A 372 8.72 10.94 5.93
CA ALA A 372 9.81 11.33 6.84
C ALA A 372 9.28 11.85 8.19
N VAL A 373 8.13 12.53 8.22
CA VAL A 373 7.45 12.89 9.47
C VAL A 373 6.95 11.63 10.18
N LEU A 374 6.33 10.69 9.47
CA LEU A 374 5.86 9.43 10.06
C LEU A 374 7.00 8.60 10.64
N GLU A 375 8.11 8.46 9.92
CA GLU A 375 9.33 7.79 10.39
C GLU A 375 9.80 8.39 11.74
N ARG A 376 9.95 9.73 11.80
CA ARG A 376 10.36 10.42 13.04
C ARG A 376 9.37 10.22 14.18
N GLN A 377 8.06 10.27 13.90
CA GLN A 377 7.04 10.02 14.91
C GLN A 377 7.09 8.58 15.42
N LEU A 378 7.29 7.63 14.51
CA LEU A 378 7.32 6.21 14.80
C LEU A 378 8.52 5.86 15.69
N ILE A 379 9.72 6.34 15.33
CA ILE A 379 10.93 6.20 16.15
C ILE A 379 10.79 6.91 17.51
N SER A 380 10.19 8.11 17.54
CA SER A 380 9.97 8.85 18.79
C SER A 380 9.03 8.11 19.74
N GLU A 381 7.94 7.53 19.22
CA GLU A 381 7.01 6.70 20.00
C GLU A 381 7.67 5.41 20.50
N MET A 382 8.50 4.76 19.68
CA MET A 382 9.29 3.62 20.13
C MET A 382 10.19 3.96 21.31
N ARG A 383 10.99 5.03 21.19
CA ARG A 383 11.90 5.46 22.26
C ARG A 383 11.17 5.83 23.55
N LYS A 384 9.96 6.39 23.45
CA LYS A 384 9.12 6.71 24.62
C LYS A 384 8.55 5.46 25.28
N ASN A 385 8.11 4.48 24.50
CA ASN A 385 7.55 3.23 25.03
C ASN A 385 8.64 2.31 25.61
N GLN A 386 9.82 2.27 25.01
CA GLN A 386 10.96 1.52 25.54
C GLN A 386 11.29 1.98 26.97
N LYS A 387 11.29 3.29 27.23
CA LYS A 387 11.48 3.90 28.57
C LYS A 387 10.36 3.63 29.58
N ARG A 388 9.20 3.11 29.15
CA ARG A 388 8.08 2.77 30.04
C ARG A 388 8.05 1.28 30.40
N VAL A 389 8.76 0.46 29.63
CA VAL A 389 8.81 -1.00 29.79
C VAL A 389 10.09 -1.44 30.52
N THR A 390 11.18 -0.67 30.40
CA THR A 390 12.30 -0.66 31.36
C THR A 390 11.96 0.19 32.56
#